data_AF-A0A4R6QB83-F1
#
_entry.id   AF-A0A4R6QB83-F1
#
_cell.length_a   1.000
_cell.length_b   1.000
_cell.length_c   1.000
_cell.angle_alpha   90.00
_cell.angle_beta   90.00
_cell.angle_gamma   90.00
#
_symmetry.space_group_name_H-M   'P 1'
#
loop_
_entity.id
_entity.type
_entity.pdbx_description
1 polymer ?
#
loop_
_entity_poly.entity_id
_entity_poly.type
_entity_poly.pdbx_seq_one_letter_code
_entity_poly.pdbx_strand_id
1 'polypeptide(L)'
;MINFLEPNVIIIDDKREEIQGIYDYYVAKGIGCKVFNPDLIYGDDYPQKTYSDTNIIFLDLHYSEQFDAEICSTWIRHIVKPRSFYILVMWSKDVSKAEQVSELLRTHMVIPFITLIKSKTDYQVEQGYNFSELFEQLNTDLNSTHSLEEILHWKKTVKYSSNEIIGNLTKTPNNVVNKLKKIIIAHGGTSIKESEDNIYKRSILFDALDTVLISNTKKNIDGEISELNNQNLYNLQDVEDSTTDKELNSWFHFKLGNEISPSLITPGLIAINNHSFFKKLYSIKDDSKIEVFLKKQIEDGRQIEDIVLLISRPCDIAQKKYGKNLKLLSGLIIKNPVRKTNGKLDIPTPMDSIKIYDHLYFDENDNDVTLLFDFRYSFSVPFDIFINKFRNVKIFNKELLSEMQVEYSSYSSRLGITQII
;
A
#
# COMPACT_ATOMS: atom_id res chain seq x y z
N MET A 1 -11.51 -22.91 -9.69
CA MET A 1 -10.03 -23.01 -9.77
C MET A 1 -9.50 -22.36 -11.05
N ILE A 2 -9.93 -22.82 -12.23
CA ILE A 2 -9.57 -22.15 -13.51
C ILE A 2 -9.92 -20.66 -13.51
N ASN A 3 -11.03 -20.27 -12.86
CA ASN A 3 -11.49 -18.88 -12.76
C ASN A 3 -10.58 -17.95 -11.93
N PHE A 4 -9.48 -18.44 -11.35
CA PHE A 4 -8.46 -17.61 -10.66
C PHE A 4 -7.22 -17.37 -11.52
N LEU A 5 -7.13 -17.97 -12.71
CA LEU A 5 -6.07 -17.66 -13.68
C LEU A 5 -6.50 -16.39 -14.42
N GLU A 6 -5.72 -15.33 -14.28
CA GLU A 6 -6.00 -14.03 -14.89
C GLU A 6 -5.03 -13.74 -16.04
N PRO A 7 -5.49 -13.08 -17.11
CA PRO A 7 -4.62 -12.63 -18.20
C PRO A 7 -3.70 -11.50 -17.74
N ASN A 8 -2.51 -11.43 -18.32
CA ASN A 8 -1.58 -10.32 -18.11
C ASN A 8 -1.71 -9.24 -19.20
N VAL A 9 -2.25 -9.62 -20.36
CA VAL A 9 -2.46 -8.72 -21.50
C VAL A 9 -3.94 -8.75 -21.87
N ILE A 10 -4.53 -7.58 -22.03
CA ILE A 10 -5.91 -7.43 -22.47
C ILE A 10 -5.93 -6.63 -23.76
N ILE A 11 -6.77 -7.03 -24.72
CA ILE A 11 -6.94 -6.38 -26.01
C ILE A 11 -8.43 -6.08 -26.18
N ILE A 12 -8.76 -4.84 -26.49
CA ILE A 12 -10.14 -4.36 -26.68
C ILE A 12 -10.19 -3.76 -28.07
N ASP A 13 -10.78 -4.50 -29.02
CA ASP A 13 -10.86 -4.14 -30.43
C ASP A 13 -11.98 -4.98 -31.08
N ASP A 14 -12.80 -4.36 -31.91
CA ASP A 14 -13.93 -5.00 -32.60
C ASP A 14 -13.46 -5.84 -33.80
N LYS A 15 -12.24 -5.61 -34.31
CA LYS A 15 -11.70 -6.23 -35.52
C LYS A 15 -10.62 -7.22 -35.19
N ARG A 16 -11.01 -8.50 -35.15
CA ARG A 16 -10.14 -9.61 -34.78
C ARG A 16 -8.86 -9.67 -35.63
N GLU A 17 -8.97 -9.44 -36.93
CA GLU A 17 -7.88 -9.44 -37.89
C GLU A 17 -6.84 -8.35 -37.62
N GLU A 18 -7.24 -7.20 -37.06
CA GLU A 18 -6.34 -6.07 -36.79
C GLU A 18 -5.49 -6.28 -35.53
N ILE A 19 -5.88 -7.24 -34.67
CA ILE A 19 -5.20 -7.54 -33.40
C ILE A 19 -4.60 -8.94 -33.31
N GLN A 20 -4.80 -9.77 -34.34
CA GLN A 20 -4.36 -11.17 -34.30
C GLN A 20 -2.84 -11.29 -34.12
N GLY A 21 -2.05 -10.42 -34.76
CA GLY A 21 -0.59 -10.41 -34.56
C GLY A 21 -0.14 -9.99 -33.16
N ILE A 22 -0.92 -9.15 -32.46
CA ILE A 22 -0.67 -8.80 -31.06
C ILE A 22 -0.93 -10.01 -30.17
N TYR A 23 -2.07 -10.68 -30.38
CA TYR A 23 -2.44 -11.89 -29.65
C TYR A 23 -1.39 -13.00 -29.83
N ASP A 24 -0.99 -13.29 -31.07
CA ASP A 24 -0.04 -14.35 -31.39
C ASP A 24 1.34 -14.10 -30.79
N TYR A 25 1.82 -12.85 -30.80
CA TYR A 25 3.10 -12.46 -30.20
C TYR A 25 3.20 -12.82 -28.72
N TYR A 26 2.16 -12.54 -27.94
CA TYR A 26 2.16 -12.81 -26.50
C TYR A 26 1.89 -14.28 -26.18
N VAL A 27 0.96 -14.93 -26.89
CA VAL A 27 0.67 -16.35 -26.70
C VAL A 27 1.89 -17.22 -27.03
N ALA A 28 2.64 -16.90 -28.08
CA ALA A 28 3.88 -17.59 -28.43
C ALA A 28 4.94 -17.52 -27.32
N LYS A 29 4.86 -16.52 -26.43
CA LYS A 29 5.71 -16.35 -25.25
C LYS A 29 5.12 -16.93 -23.97
N GLY A 30 3.99 -17.64 -24.07
CA GLY A 30 3.29 -18.22 -22.93
C GLY A 30 2.62 -17.18 -22.03
N ILE A 31 2.35 -15.97 -22.53
CA ILE A 31 1.71 -14.89 -21.78
C ILE A 31 0.19 -14.99 -21.97
N GLY A 32 -0.55 -14.95 -20.85
CA GLY A 32 -2.01 -15.01 -20.86
C GLY A 32 -2.63 -13.75 -21.49
N CYS A 33 -3.39 -13.93 -22.56
CA CYS A 33 -4.10 -12.87 -23.28
C CYS A 33 -5.62 -13.06 -23.21
N LYS A 34 -6.34 -11.95 -23.03
CA LYS A 34 -7.80 -11.90 -23.16
C LYS A 34 -8.17 -10.82 -24.18
N VAL A 35 -9.05 -11.17 -25.11
CA VAL A 35 -9.59 -10.25 -26.11
C VAL A 35 -11.06 -9.99 -25.78
N PHE A 36 -11.47 -8.74 -25.90
CA PHE A 36 -12.87 -8.29 -25.81
C PHE A 36 -13.26 -7.63 -27.12
N ASN A 37 -14.45 -7.98 -27.63
CA ASN A 37 -15.10 -7.27 -28.72
C ASN A 37 -16.00 -6.16 -28.13
N PRO A 38 -15.67 -4.88 -28.29
CA PRO A 38 -16.44 -3.76 -27.74
C PRO A 38 -17.64 -3.31 -28.61
N ASP A 39 -17.97 -4.03 -29.71
CA ASP A 39 -19.09 -3.69 -30.59
C ASP A 39 -20.42 -3.53 -29.82
N LEU A 40 -21.15 -2.45 -30.10
CA LEU A 40 -22.34 -2.08 -29.32
C LEU A 40 -23.56 -3.00 -29.53
N ILE A 41 -23.57 -3.82 -30.60
CA ILE A 41 -24.71 -4.65 -30.98
C ILE A 41 -24.39 -6.13 -30.75
N TYR A 42 -23.19 -6.55 -31.13
CA TYR A 42 -22.73 -7.94 -31.16
C TYR A 42 -21.45 -8.16 -30.34
N GLY A 43 -21.02 -7.18 -29.55
CA GLY A 43 -19.84 -7.27 -28.70
C GLY A 43 -20.06 -8.06 -27.41
N ASP A 44 -18.96 -8.19 -26.68
CA ASP A 44 -18.89 -8.80 -25.35
C ASP A 44 -19.46 -7.85 -24.29
N ASP A 45 -20.06 -8.44 -23.25
CA ASP A 45 -20.38 -7.70 -22.03
C ASP A 45 -19.11 -7.28 -21.29
N TYR A 46 -19.19 -6.13 -20.59
CA TYR A 46 -18.15 -5.73 -19.65
C TYR A 46 -17.89 -6.84 -18.61
N PRO A 47 -16.61 -7.08 -18.26
CA PRO A 47 -16.30 -8.03 -17.21
C PRO A 47 -16.93 -7.58 -15.88
N GLN A 48 -17.65 -8.50 -15.24
CA GLN A 48 -18.35 -8.25 -13.97
C GLN A 48 -17.38 -8.02 -12.79
N LYS A 49 -16.10 -8.35 -12.97
CA LYS A 49 -15.03 -8.15 -11.99
C LYS A 49 -13.77 -7.72 -12.71
N THR A 50 -13.08 -6.78 -12.10
CA THR A 50 -11.75 -6.34 -12.51
C THR A 50 -10.72 -7.44 -12.30
N TYR A 51 -9.70 -7.43 -13.17
CA TYR A 51 -8.55 -8.32 -13.09
C TYR A 51 -7.50 -7.74 -12.15
N SER A 52 -6.84 -8.59 -11.36
CA SER A 52 -5.80 -8.21 -10.40
C SER A 52 -4.37 -8.24 -10.98
N ASP A 53 -4.14 -8.93 -12.10
CA ASP A 53 -2.79 -9.10 -12.68
C ASP A 53 -2.60 -8.58 -14.12
N THR A 54 -3.51 -7.72 -14.59
CA THR A 54 -3.35 -7.01 -15.86
C THR A 54 -2.11 -6.12 -15.82
N ASN A 55 -1.22 -6.26 -16.80
CA ASN A 55 -0.02 -5.44 -16.96
C ASN A 55 -0.14 -4.48 -18.14
N ILE A 56 -0.69 -4.93 -19.26
CA ILE A 56 -0.75 -4.16 -20.51
C ILE A 56 -2.16 -4.29 -21.10
N ILE A 57 -2.71 -3.18 -21.55
CA ILE A 57 -3.99 -3.11 -22.26
C ILE A 57 -3.77 -2.48 -23.62
N PHE A 58 -4.22 -3.15 -24.68
CA PHE A 58 -4.38 -2.58 -26.01
C PHE A 58 -5.84 -2.15 -26.17
N LEU A 59 -6.05 -0.90 -26.56
CA LEU A 59 -7.36 -0.26 -26.65
C LEU A 59 -7.49 0.41 -28.02
N ASP A 60 -8.44 -0.04 -28.84
CA ASP A 60 -8.90 0.78 -29.97
C ASP A 60 -9.83 1.90 -29.45
N LEU A 61 -9.93 3.00 -30.18
CA LEU A 61 -10.74 4.14 -29.79
C LEU A 61 -12.09 4.20 -30.51
N HIS A 62 -12.25 3.47 -31.62
CA HIS A 62 -13.41 3.62 -32.51
C HIS A 62 -14.14 2.29 -32.69
N TYR A 63 -15.16 2.08 -31.86
CA TYR A 63 -16.02 0.88 -31.88
C TYR A 63 -17.36 1.10 -32.59
N SER A 64 -17.60 2.32 -33.08
CA SER A 64 -18.82 2.71 -33.77
C SER A 64 -18.52 3.82 -34.78
N GLU A 65 -19.49 4.21 -35.60
CA GLU A 65 -19.33 5.33 -36.54
C GLU A 65 -19.03 6.66 -35.83
N GLN A 66 -19.39 6.80 -34.55
CA GLN A 66 -19.10 7.97 -33.73
C GLN A 66 -18.17 7.60 -32.57
N PHE A 67 -17.10 8.38 -32.40
CA PHE A 67 -16.19 8.25 -31.27
C PHE A 67 -16.90 8.62 -29.95
N ASP A 68 -16.73 7.78 -28.93
CA ASP A 68 -17.19 8.03 -27.57
C ASP A 68 -16.10 7.65 -26.55
N ALA A 69 -15.54 8.67 -25.88
CA ALA A 69 -14.51 8.50 -24.88
C ALA A 69 -15.02 7.79 -23.61
N GLU A 70 -16.32 7.90 -23.29
CA GLU A 70 -16.92 7.29 -22.11
C GLU A 70 -17.02 5.77 -22.27
N ILE A 71 -17.31 5.28 -23.48
CA ILE A 71 -17.29 3.83 -23.76
C ILE A 71 -15.87 3.29 -23.58
N CYS A 72 -14.86 3.98 -24.12
CA CYS A 72 -13.47 3.60 -23.97
C CYS A 72 -13.03 3.58 -22.49
N SER A 73 -13.35 4.64 -21.74
CA SER A 73 -13.01 4.74 -20.31
C SER A 73 -13.74 3.67 -19.49
N THR A 74 -14.99 3.36 -19.83
CA THR A 74 -15.81 2.35 -19.15
C THR A 74 -15.25 0.95 -19.30
N TRP A 75 -14.72 0.59 -20.48
CA TRP A 75 -14.00 -0.67 -20.66
C TRP A 75 -12.83 -0.81 -19.69
N ILE A 76 -11.96 0.22 -19.63
CA ILE A 76 -10.80 0.21 -18.72
C ILE A 76 -11.23 0.11 -17.26
N ARG A 77 -12.27 0.83 -16.85
CA ARG A 77 -12.79 0.81 -15.47
C ARG A 77 -13.34 -0.56 -15.03
N HIS A 78 -13.89 -1.34 -15.97
CA HIS A 78 -14.33 -2.70 -15.68
C HIS A 78 -13.18 -3.71 -15.67
N ILE A 79 -12.07 -3.38 -16.32
CA ILE A 79 -10.88 -4.25 -16.40
C ILE A 79 -9.91 -4.00 -15.23
N VAL A 80 -9.68 -2.75 -14.87
CA VAL A 80 -8.64 -2.33 -13.91
C VAL A 80 -9.29 -1.68 -12.67
N LYS A 81 -8.80 -2.03 -11.48
CA LYS A 81 -9.22 -1.36 -10.24
C LYS A 81 -8.61 0.04 -10.16
N PRO A 82 -9.29 1.01 -9.53
CA PRO A 82 -8.70 2.30 -9.22
C PRO A 82 -7.31 2.16 -8.57
N ARG A 83 -6.39 3.07 -8.91
CA ARG A 83 -5.01 3.13 -8.39
C ARG A 83 -4.16 1.87 -8.64
N SER A 84 -4.50 1.04 -9.62
CA SER A 84 -3.69 -0.13 -10.00
C SER A 84 -2.70 0.18 -11.11
N PHE A 85 -1.54 -0.47 -11.08
CA PHE A 85 -0.55 -0.39 -12.15
C PHE A 85 -1.05 -1.07 -13.43
N TYR A 86 -0.91 -0.39 -14.57
CA TYR A 86 -1.00 -0.97 -15.92
C TYR A 86 -0.38 -0.01 -16.95
N ILE A 87 -0.02 -0.55 -18.11
CA ILE A 87 0.38 0.21 -19.30
C ILE A 87 -0.80 0.21 -20.27
N LEU A 88 -1.13 1.38 -20.81
CA LEU A 88 -2.17 1.53 -21.82
C LEU A 88 -1.53 1.80 -23.19
N VAL A 89 -1.83 0.95 -24.16
CA VAL A 89 -1.49 1.15 -25.56
C VAL A 89 -2.77 1.48 -26.32
N MET A 90 -2.94 2.75 -26.69
CA MET A 90 -4.04 3.16 -27.57
C MET A 90 -3.66 2.84 -29.01
N TRP A 91 -4.22 1.75 -29.53
CA TRP A 91 -3.95 1.18 -30.85
C TRP A 91 -5.12 1.50 -31.77
N SER A 92 -5.05 2.61 -32.50
CA SER A 92 -6.21 3.12 -33.25
C SER A 92 -5.86 3.80 -34.57
N LYS A 93 -6.81 3.88 -35.51
CA LYS A 93 -6.62 4.59 -36.80
C LYS A 93 -6.64 6.11 -36.64
N ASP A 94 -7.47 6.62 -35.73
CA ASP A 94 -7.53 8.04 -35.41
C ASP A 94 -7.19 8.27 -33.94
N VAL A 95 -5.94 8.67 -33.72
CA VAL A 95 -5.35 8.91 -32.40
C VAL A 95 -5.64 10.31 -31.85
N SER A 96 -6.29 11.20 -32.62
CA SER A 96 -6.56 12.59 -32.20
C SER A 96 -7.48 12.68 -30.97
N LYS A 97 -8.15 11.58 -30.63
CA LYS A 97 -9.09 11.45 -29.52
C LYS A 97 -8.50 10.85 -28.24
N ALA A 98 -7.24 10.41 -28.27
CA ALA A 98 -6.56 9.78 -27.14
C ALA A 98 -6.63 10.61 -25.84
N GLU A 99 -6.42 11.92 -25.94
CA GLU A 99 -6.41 12.82 -24.78
C GLU A 99 -7.76 12.85 -24.04
N GLN A 100 -8.87 12.74 -24.78
CA GLN A 100 -10.22 12.73 -24.17
C GLN A 100 -10.42 11.50 -23.29
N VAL A 101 -9.89 10.35 -23.71
CA VAL A 101 -9.93 9.12 -22.92
C VAL A 101 -9.03 9.26 -21.69
N SER A 102 -7.79 9.75 -21.86
CA SER A 102 -6.84 9.96 -20.76
C SER A 102 -7.42 10.83 -19.64
N GLU A 103 -8.15 11.90 -19.98
CA GLU A 103 -8.74 12.80 -18.98
C GLU A 103 -9.91 12.16 -18.22
N LEU A 104 -10.74 11.35 -18.90
CA LEU A 104 -11.77 10.56 -18.21
C LEU A 104 -11.16 9.51 -17.27
N LEU A 105 -10.10 8.83 -17.70
CA LEU A 105 -9.40 7.86 -16.85
C LEU A 105 -8.81 8.53 -15.59
N ARG A 106 -8.32 9.77 -15.71
CA ARG A 106 -7.87 10.58 -14.57
C ARG A 106 -8.99 10.90 -13.60
N THR A 107 -10.13 11.36 -14.12
CA THR A 107 -11.34 11.66 -13.34
C THR A 107 -11.83 10.44 -12.55
N HIS A 108 -11.66 9.24 -13.11
CA HIS A 108 -12.06 7.98 -12.48
C HIS A 108 -10.96 7.28 -11.67
N MET A 109 -9.80 7.91 -11.45
CA MET A 109 -8.67 7.36 -10.70
C MET A 109 -8.15 6.00 -11.23
N VAL A 110 -8.30 5.75 -12.53
CA VAL A 110 -7.76 4.57 -13.24
C VAL A 110 -6.64 5.01 -14.18
N ILE A 111 -5.71 5.82 -13.65
CA ILE A 111 -4.62 6.43 -14.40
C ILE A 111 -3.59 5.34 -14.78
N PRO A 112 -3.27 5.16 -16.07
CA PRO A 112 -2.21 4.25 -16.48
C PRO A 112 -0.84 4.75 -16.03
N PHE A 113 0.08 3.83 -15.75
CA PHE A 113 1.46 4.18 -15.44
C PHE A 113 2.15 4.83 -16.64
N ILE A 114 1.93 4.27 -17.84
CA ILE A 114 2.38 4.81 -19.13
C ILE A 114 1.22 4.70 -20.12
N THR A 115 1.02 5.74 -20.93
CA THR A 115 0.15 5.70 -22.12
C THR A 115 0.98 5.81 -23.37
N LEU A 116 0.87 4.83 -24.27
CA LEU A 116 1.53 4.79 -25.57
C LEU A 116 0.46 4.90 -26.66
N ILE A 117 0.53 5.94 -27.47
CA ILE A 117 -0.44 6.20 -28.54
C ILE A 117 0.18 5.77 -29.86
N LYS A 118 -0.39 4.74 -30.50
CA LYS A 118 0.13 4.13 -31.73
C LYS A 118 -0.94 4.17 -32.82
N SER A 119 -0.67 4.89 -33.91
CA SER A 119 -1.58 4.93 -35.06
C SER A 119 -1.46 3.65 -35.88
N LYS A 120 -2.56 2.95 -36.13
CA LYS A 120 -2.58 1.75 -36.98
C LYS A 120 -2.01 2.02 -38.38
N THR A 121 -2.20 3.25 -38.89
CA THR A 121 -1.71 3.66 -40.22
C THR A 121 -0.20 3.61 -40.36
N ASP A 122 0.53 3.84 -39.27
CA ASP A 122 1.99 3.95 -39.29
C ASP A 122 2.65 2.59 -39.51
N TYR A 123 1.90 1.51 -39.27
CA TYR A 123 2.37 0.13 -39.40
C TYR A 123 1.68 -0.61 -40.54
N GLN A 124 0.88 0.07 -41.37
CA GLN A 124 0.10 -0.59 -42.41
C GLN A 124 1.03 -1.13 -43.52
N VAL A 125 0.86 -2.41 -43.84
CA VAL A 125 1.55 -3.10 -44.96
C VAL A 125 0.52 -3.73 -45.90
N GLU A 126 0.94 -4.24 -47.05
CA GLU A 126 0.02 -4.80 -48.08
C GLU A 126 -0.94 -5.87 -47.53
N GLN A 127 -0.52 -6.63 -46.51
CA GLN A 127 -1.30 -7.68 -45.87
C GLN A 127 -1.42 -7.46 -44.35
N GLY A 128 -2.05 -6.36 -43.94
CA GLY A 128 -2.34 -6.06 -42.54
C GLY A 128 -1.37 -5.07 -41.93
N TYR A 129 -0.72 -5.44 -40.81
CA TYR A 129 0.15 -4.54 -40.04
C TYR A 129 1.52 -5.16 -39.75
N ASN A 130 2.57 -4.34 -39.74
CA ASN A 130 3.92 -4.70 -39.34
C ASN A 130 4.04 -4.74 -37.81
N PHE A 131 3.60 -5.85 -37.21
CA PHE A 131 3.65 -6.02 -35.76
C PHE A 131 5.09 -6.10 -35.21
N SER A 132 6.08 -6.48 -36.02
CA SER A 132 7.49 -6.50 -35.58
C SER A 132 7.97 -5.10 -35.25
N GLU A 133 7.70 -4.14 -36.14
CA GLU A 133 8.00 -2.73 -35.94
C GLU A 133 7.21 -2.11 -34.79
N LEU A 134 5.92 -2.46 -34.65
CA LEU A 134 5.12 -2.06 -33.49
C LEU A 134 5.81 -2.47 -32.18
N PHE A 135 6.20 -3.73 -32.03
CA PHE A 135 6.82 -4.21 -30.79
C PHE A 135 8.22 -3.65 -30.57
N GLU A 136 9.02 -3.43 -31.63
CA GLU A 136 10.31 -2.76 -31.53
C GLU A 136 10.16 -1.34 -30.97
N GLN A 137 9.19 -0.59 -31.48
CA GLN A 137 8.93 0.76 -31.02
C GLN A 137 8.34 0.78 -29.61
N LEU A 138 7.40 -0.11 -29.28
CA LEU A 138 6.86 -0.23 -27.92
C LEU A 138 7.98 -0.57 -26.91
N ASN A 139 8.89 -1.48 -27.25
CA ASN A 139 10.03 -1.80 -26.38
C ASN A 139 10.95 -0.58 -26.19
N THR A 140 11.20 0.19 -27.25
CA THR A 140 12.00 1.42 -27.18
C THR A 140 11.36 2.45 -26.24
N ASP A 141 10.05 2.70 -26.40
CA ASP A 141 9.32 3.64 -25.56
C ASP A 141 9.31 3.20 -24.08
N LEU A 142 9.07 1.92 -23.82
CA LEU A 142 9.05 1.37 -22.46
C LEU A 142 10.43 1.41 -21.79
N ASN A 143 11.50 1.07 -22.54
CA ASN A 143 12.87 1.10 -22.03
C ASN A 143 13.37 2.51 -21.73
N SER A 144 12.74 3.55 -22.29
CA SER A 144 13.06 4.95 -21.98
C SER A 144 12.56 5.42 -20.60
N THR A 145 11.69 4.64 -19.94
CA THR A 145 11.13 5.00 -18.63
C THR A 145 11.93 4.36 -17.49
N HIS A 146 12.80 5.14 -16.84
CA HIS A 146 13.73 4.69 -15.79
C HIS A 146 13.05 3.83 -14.70
N SER A 147 11.94 4.31 -14.12
CA SER A 147 11.29 3.63 -13.00
C SER A 147 10.50 2.37 -13.39
N LEU A 148 10.21 2.15 -14.67
CA LEU A 148 9.43 0.99 -15.12
C LEU A 148 10.18 -0.32 -14.88
N GLU A 149 11.47 -0.33 -15.18
CA GLU A 149 12.31 -1.51 -15.03
C GLU A 149 12.28 -2.04 -13.59
N GLU A 150 12.51 -1.16 -12.61
CA GLU A 150 12.52 -1.55 -11.19
C GLU A 150 11.15 -2.00 -10.68
N ILE A 151 10.06 -1.32 -11.10
CA ILE A 151 8.70 -1.71 -10.70
C ILE A 151 8.37 -3.10 -11.26
N LEU A 152 8.69 -3.35 -12.53
CA LEU A 152 8.47 -4.66 -13.15
C LEU A 152 9.37 -5.74 -12.56
N HIS A 153 10.64 -5.42 -12.28
CA HIS A 153 11.57 -6.31 -11.60
C HIS A 153 11.04 -6.68 -10.22
N TRP A 154 10.65 -5.70 -9.40
CA TRP A 154 10.03 -5.92 -8.09
C TRP A 154 8.79 -6.82 -8.18
N LYS A 155 7.84 -6.51 -9.08
CA LYS A 155 6.62 -7.32 -9.29
C LYS A 155 6.98 -8.76 -9.70
N LYS A 156 7.96 -8.94 -10.59
CA LYS A 156 8.45 -10.25 -11.04
C LYS A 156 9.09 -11.02 -9.88
N THR A 157 9.94 -10.39 -9.08
CA THR A 157 10.61 -11.00 -7.93
C THR A 157 9.60 -11.47 -6.89
N VAL A 158 8.60 -10.64 -6.55
CA VAL A 158 7.51 -11.04 -5.63
C VAL A 158 6.75 -12.26 -6.17
N LYS A 159 6.39 -12.28 -7.47
CA LYS A 159 5.71 -13.43 -8.09
C LYS A 159 6.57 -14.69 -8.07
N TYR A 160 7.85 -14.56 -8.40
CA TYR A 160 8.78 -15.68 -8.40
C TYR A 160 8.93 -16.28 -7.00
N SER A 161 9.18 -15.44 -5.98
CA SER A 161 9.26 -15.89 -4.59
C SER A 161 7.97 -16.54 -4.11
N SER A 162 6.80 -15.99 -4.50
CA SER A 162 5.51 -16.61 -4.19
C SER A 162 5.40 -18.01 -4.79
N ASN A 163 5.75 -18.17 -6.08
CA ASN A 163 5.75 -19.47 -6.76
C ASN A 163 6.71 -20.47 -6.11
N GLU A 164 7.92 -20.05 -5.71
CA GLU A 164 8.86 -20.92 -5.01
C GLU A 164 8.33 -21.37 -3.64
N ILE A 165 7.75 -20.47 -2.86
CA ILE A 165 7.18 -20.78 -1.54
C ILE A 165 6.02 -21.75 -1.69
N ILE A 166 5.09 -21.47 -2.61
CA ILE A 166 3.95 -22.35 -2.89
C ILE A 166 4.46 -23.70 -3.39
N GLY A 167 5.40 -23.73 -4.33
CA GLY A 167 6.02 -24.96 -4.82
C GLY A 167 6.66 -25.79 -3.70
N ASN A 168 7.37 -25.14 -2.77
CA ASN A 168 7.95 -25.79 -1.59
C ASN A 168 6.87 -26.38 -0.65
N LEU A 169 5.78 -25.65 -0.42
CA LEU A 169 4.64 -26.13 0.36
C LEU A 169 3.98 -27.35 -0.31
N THR A 170 3.87 -27.33 -1.64
CA THR A 170 3.16 -28.33 -2.44
C THR A 170 4.02 -29.49 -2.96
N LYS A 171 5.33 -29.54 -2.66
CA LYS A 171 6.22 -30.69 -2.99
C LYS A 171 5.63 -32.06 -2.67
N THR A 172 4.80 -32.12 -1.63
CA THR A 172 4.02 -33.31 -1.26
C THR A 172 2.54 -32.94 -1.21
N PRO A 173 1.81 -32.98 -2.34
CA PRO A 173 0.44 -32.46 -2.47
C PRO A 173 -0.52 -33.04 -1.42
N ASN A 174 -0.41 -34.34 -1.17
CA ASN A 174 -1.23 -35.07 -0.19
C ASN A 174 -1.08 -34.55 1.26
N ASN A 175 0.00 -33.83 1.56
CA ASN A 175 0.28 -33.31 2.89
C ASN A 175 0.04 -31.80 3.03
N VAL A 176 -0.30 -31.09 1.95
CA VAL A 176 -0.43 -29.62 1.95
C VAL A 176 -1.42 -29.15 2.99
N VAL A 177 -2.59 -29.78 3.07
CA VAL A 177 -3.63 -29.44 4.06
C VAL A 177 -3.07 -29.55 5.48
N ASN A 178 -2.33 -30.62 5.79
CA ASN A 178 -1.73 -30.81 7.11
C ASN A 178 -0.61 -29.80 7.38
N LYS A 179 0.19 -29.41 6.37
CA LYS A 179 1.19 -28.34 6.50
C LYS A 179 0.54 -26.99 6.80
N LEU A 180 -0.49 -26.59 6.05
CA LEU A 180 -1.19 -25.33 6.27
C LEU A 180 -1.86 -25.29 7.65
N LYS A 181 -2.50 -26.39 8.08
CA LYS A 181 -3.04 -26.52 9.45
C LYS A 181 -1.95 -26.33 10.51
N LYS A 182 -0.78 -26.94 10.32
CA LYS A 182 0.36 -26.78 11.24
C LYS A 182 0.87 -25.33 11.27
N ILE A 183 0.96 -24.65 10.12
CA ILE A 183 1.35 -23.23 10.05
C ILE A 183 0.36 -22.37 10.84
N ILE A 184 -0.95 -22.54 10.62
CA ILE A 184 -1.99 -21.80 11.35
C ILE A 184 -1.84 -22.01 12.86
N ILE A 185 -1.66 -23.25 13.32
CA ILE A 185 -1.50 -23.55 14.75
C ILE A 185 -0.18 -22.99 15.30
N ALA A 186 0.92 -23.07 14.54
CA ALA A 186 2.23 -22.60 14.98
C ALA A 186 2.27 -21.07 15.15
N HIS A 187 1.62 -20.32 14.25
CA HIS A 187 1.61 -18.85 14.29
C HIS A 187 0.44 -18.29 15.11
N GLY A 188 -0.70 -18.98 15.14
CA GLY A 188 -1.90 -18.59 15.90
C GLY A 188 -1.96 -19.10 17.33
N GLY A 189 -1.05 -20.00 17.73
CA GLY A 189 -1.07 -20.67 19.02
C GLY A 189 -2.13 -21.79 19.11
N THR A 190 -2.21 -22.47 20.25
CA THR A 190 -3.15 -23.60 20.43
C THR A 190 -4.61 -23.15 20.53
N SER A 191 -4.87 -21.92 20.98
CA SER A 191 -6.22 -21.35 21.09
C SER A 191 -6.92 -21.21 19.73
N ILE A 192 -6.18 -21.11 18.62
CA ILE A 192 -6.77 -21.02 17.28
C ILE A 192 -7.55 -22.28 16.88
N LYS A 193 -7.27 -23.42 17.53
CA LYS A 193 -8.00 -24.67 17.28
C LYS A 193 -9.46 -24.57 17.68
N GLU A 194 -9.74 -23.80 18.74
CA GLU A 194 -11.06 -23.62 19.34
C GLU A 194 -11.82 -22.44 18.72
N SER A 195 -11.13 -21.55 18.01
CA SER A 195 -11.77 -20.44 17.30
C SER A 195 -12.69 -20.96 16.19
N GLU A 196 -13.92 -20.47 16.11
CA GLU A 196 -14.83 -20.75 15.00
C GLU A 196 -14.67 -19.75 13.83
N ASP A 197 -13.84 -18.71 14.01
CA ASP A 197 -13.62 -17.66 13.02
C ASP A 197 -12.62 -18.10 11.94
N ASN A 198 -13.15 -18.51 10.79
CA ASN A 198 -12.34 -18.92 9.65
C ASN A 198 -11.59 -17.76 8.98
N ILE A 199 -12.09 -16.53 9.10
CA ILE A 199 -11.41 -15.34 8.55
C ILE A 199 -10.15 -15.08 9.38
N TYR A 200 -10.27 -15.14 10.71
CA TYR A 200 -9.12 -14.99 11.61
C TYR A 200 -8.07 -16.10 11.40
N LYS A 201 -8.48 -17.35 11.22
CA LYS A 201 -7.55 -18.44 10.85
C LYS A 201 -6.83 -18.17 9.54
N ARG A 202 -7.54 -17.62 8.55
CA ARG A 202 -6.96 -17.27 7.25
C ARG A 202 -5.97 -16.11 7.37
N SER A 203 -6.27 -15.07 8.15
CA SER A 203 -5.34 -13.96 8.34
C SER A 203 -4.03 -14.44 8.96
N ILE A 204 -4.09 -15.31 9.98
CA ILE A 204 -2.88 -15.92 10.57
C ILE A 204 -2.06 -16.70 9.54
N LEU A 205 -2.72 -17.48 8.68
CA LEU A 205 -2.02 -18.20 7.62
C LEU A 205 -1.31 -17.21 6.68
N PHE A 206 -2.00 -16.15 6.26
CA PHE A 206 -1.46 -15.20 5.30
C PHE A 206 -0.33 -14.37 5.92
N ASP A 207 -0.47 -13.87 7.14
CA ASP A 207 0.60 -13.18 7.88
C ASP A 207 1.89 -14.04 7.97
N ALA A 208 1.71 -15.35 8.21
CA ALA A 208 2.83 -16.29 8.27
C ALA A 208 3.49 -16.49 6.90
N LEU A 209 2.70 -16.64 5.83
CA LEU A 209 3.21 -16.76 4.46
C LEU A 209 3.87 -15.47 3.99
N ASP A 210 3.32 -14.31 4.32
CA ASP A 210 3.88 -12.99 3.98
C ASP A 210 5.24 -12.79 4.63
N THR A 211 5.41 -13.23 5.88
CA THR A 211 6.72 -13.21 6.56
C THR A 211 7.77 -14.01 5.77
N VAL A 212 7.38 -15.19 5.27
CA VAL A 212 8.26 -16.05 4.46
C VAL A 212 8.49 -15.43 3.08
N LEU A 213 7.47 -14.83 2.47
CA LEU A 213 7.54 -14.13 1.19
C LEU A 213 8.53 -12.98 1.25
N ILE A 214 8.41 -12.10 2.24
CA ILE A 214 9.31 -10.95 2.43
C ILE A 214 10.76 -11.43 2.59
N SER A 215 10.98 -12.50 3.36
CA SER A 215 12.32 -13.07 3.58
C SER A 215 12.93 -13.67 2.31
N ASN A 216 12.13 -14.32 1.46
CA ASN A 216 12.63 -14.92 0.21
C ASN A 216 12.69 -13.94 -0.96
N THR A 217 11.84 -12.91 -0.98
CA THR A 217 11.85 -11.87 -2.03
C THR A 217 13.22 -11.22 -2.12
N LYS A 218 13.85 -10.92 -0.98
CA LYS A 218 15.19 -10.32 -0.94
C LYS A 218 16.29 -11.18 -1.55
N LYS A 219 16.13 -12.51 -1.57
CA LYS A 219 17.13 -13.42 -2.16
C LYS A 219 17.07 -13.49 -3.66
N ASN A 220 15.94 -13.08 -4.23
CA ASN A 220 15.66 -13.17 -5.66
C ASN A 220 15.82 -11.79 -6.33
N ILE A 221 16.32 -10.80 -5.60
CA ILE A 221 16.75 -9.51 -6.15
C ILE A 221 18.15 -9.74 -6.72
N ASP A 222 18.20 -10.19 -7.98
CA ASP A 222 19.43 -10.46 -8.71
C ASP A 222 19.36 -9.79 -10.09
N GLY A 223 20.48 -9.25 -10.55
CA GLY A 223 20.59 -8.59 -11.85
C GLY A 223 21.54 -7.40 -11.78
N GLU A 224 22.10 -7.03 -12.93
CA GLU A 224 22.81 -5.76 -13.06
C GLU A 224 21.78 -4.63 -13.13
N ILE A 225 22.02 -3.54 -12.39
CA ILE A 225 21.22 -2.34 -12.49
C ILE A 225 21.57 -1.64 -13.81
N SER A 226 20.57 -1.27 -14.60
CA SER A 226 20.80 -0.56 -15.86
C SER A 226 21.55 0.76 -15.64
N GLU A 227 22.34 1.19 -16.63
CA GLU A 227 23.04 2.47 -16.56
C GLU A 227 22.05 3.64 -16.35
N LEU A 228 20.88 3.55 -16.98
CA LEU A 228 19.79 4.52 -16.82
C LEU A 228 19.33 4.62 -15.35
N ASN A 229 19.11 3.50 -14.66
CA ASN A 229 18.71 3.53 -13.24
C ASN A 229 19.84 3.95 -12.31
N ASN A 230 21.09 3.58 -12.61
CA ASN A 230 22.24 4.07 -11.84
C ASN A 230 22.36 5.60 -11.91
N GLN A 231 22.15 6.19 -13.08
CA GLN A 231 22.26 7.64 -13.29
C GLN A 231 21.06 8.42 -12.72
N ASN A 232 19.85 7.84 -12.77
CA ASN A 232 18.61 8.52 -12.37
C ASN A 232 18.13 8.08 -10.98
N LEU A 233 17.62 6.86 -10.84
CA LEU A 233 16.93 6.41 -9.61
C LEU A 233 17.88 6.25 -8.41
N TYR A 234 19.06 5.68 -8.63
CA TYR A 234 20.01 5.37 -7.55
C TYR A 234 21.04 6.48 -7.31
N ASN A 235 21.08 7.51 -8.15
CA ASN A 235 21.87 8.71 -7.89
C ASN A 235 21.14 9.63 -6.90
N LEU A 236 21.35 9.37 -5.60
CA LEU A 236 20.66 10.08 -4.53
C LEU A 236 21.27 11.47 -4.20
N GLN A 237 22.21 11.98 -5.01
CA GLN A 237 22.83 13.28 -4.75
C GLN A 237 21.90 14.46 -5.06
N ASP A 238 20.98 14.27 -6.00
CA ASP A 238 20.05 15.29 -6.50
C ASP A 238 18.60 15.01 -6.07
N VAL A 239 18.40 14.48 -4.86
CA VAL A 239 17.03 14.32 -4.32
C VAL A 239 16.43 15.70 -4.08
N GLU A 240 15.56 16.14 -4.98
CA GLU A 240 14.68 17.28 -4.73
C GLU A 240 13.75 16.96 -3.54
N ASP A 241 13.40 17.96 -2.73
CA ASP A 241 12.38 17.84 -1.67
C ASP A 241 11.01 17.58 -2.35
N SER A 242 10.75 16.31 -2.68
CA SER A 242 9.50 15.86 -3.27
C SER A 242 8.41 15.76 -2.20
N THR A 243 7.16 16.01 -2.59
CA THR A 243 6.01 15.84 -1.70
C THR A 243 5.88 14.38 -1.28
N THR A 244 5.94 14.10 0.02
CA THR A 244 5.71 12.75 0.56
C THR A 244 4.30 12.26 0.23
N ASP A 245 4.19 11.07 -0.34
CA ASP A 245 2.91 10.36 -0.46
C ASP A 245 2.47 9.89 0.93
N LYS A 246 1.44 10.55 1.48
CA LYS A 246 1.01 10.37 2.87
C LYS A 246 0.32 9.03 3.10
N GLU A 247 -0.39 8.52 2.09
CA GLU A 247 -1.08 7.24 2.16
C GLU A 247 -0.06 6.10 2.20
N LEU A 248 0.89 6.09 1.25
CA LEU A 248 1.98 5.13 1.22
C LEU A 248 2.87 5.25 2.46
N ASN A 249 3.21 6.47 2.89
CA ASN A 249 3.97 6.69 4.11
C ASN A 249 3.28 6.06 5.34
N SER A 250 1.95 6.16 5.42
CA SER A 250 1.17 5.56 6.50
C SER A 250 1.20 4.04 6.49
N TRP A 251 1.31 3.42 5.32
CA TRP A 251 1.45 1.96 5.20
C TRP A 251 2.76 1.46 5.81
N PHE A 252 3.81 2.29 5.84
CA PHE A 252 5.06 1.94 6.54
C PHE A 252 4.96 2.03 8.06
N HIS A 253 3.96 2.74 8.60
CA HIS A 253 3.82 2.97 10.04
C HIS A 253 2.73 2.12 10.69
N PHE A 254 1.62 1.89 10.00
CA PHE A 254 0.42 1.31 10.58
C PHE A 254 0.04 -0.04 9.98
N LYS A 255 -0.69 -0.83 10.78
CA LYS A 255 -1.54 -1.88 10.24
C LYS A 255 -2.73 -1.23 9.54
N LEU A 256 -3.07 -1.70 8.34
CA LEU A 256 -4.22 -1.23 7.56
C LEU A 256 -5.53 -1.63 8.26
N GLY A 257 -5.98 -0.83 9.21
CA GLY A 257 -7.26 -0.94 9.88
C GLY A 257 -8.07 0.34 9.66
N ASN A 258 -9.24 0.20 9.04
CA ASN A 258 -10.14 1.33 8.82
C ASN A 258 -11.05 1.54 10.03
N GLU A 259 -11.52 0.45 10.65
CA GLU A 259 -12.31 0.48 11.87
C GLU A 259 -11.69 -0.44 12.92
N ILE A 260 -11.35 0.13 14.07
CA ILE A 260 -10.79 -0.60 15.19
C ILE A 260 -11.88 -0.73 16.25
N SER A 261 -12.25 -1.97 16.58
CA SER A 261 -13.23 -2.24 17.64
C SER A 261 -12.85 -1.49 18.92
N PRO A 262 -13.78 -0.79 19.59
CA PRO A 262 -13.51 -0.12 20.87
C PRO A 262 -13.05 -1.08 21.98
N SER A 263 -13.42 -2.36 21.89
CA SER A 263 -13.01 -3.38 22.85
C SER A 263 -11.65 -4.02 22.53
N LEU A 264 -11.06 -3.73 21.35
CA LEU A 264 -9.76 -4.28 20.99
C LEU A 264 -8.68 -3.58 21.79
N ILE A 265 -7.87 -4.38 22.50
CA ILE A 265 -6.69 -3.94 23.22
C ILE A 265 -5.53 -4.79 22.73
N THR A 266 -4.60 -4.16 22.02
CA THR A 266 -3.45 -4.82 21.40
C THR A 266 -2.23 -3.91 21.46
N PRO A 267 -0.99 -4.45 21.56
CA PRO A 267 0.21 -3.64 21.55
C PRO A 267 0.28 -2.74 20.30
N GLY A 268 0.78 -1.52 20.46
CA GLY A 268 0.88 -0.54 19.38
C GLY A 268 -0.41 0.20 19.07
N LEU A 269 -1.50 -0.08 19.81
CA LEU A 269 -2.76 0.64 19.69
C LEU A 269 -2.58 2.10 20.11
N ILE A 270 -3.00 3.01 19.22
CA ILE A 270 -3.07 4.44 19.45
C ILE A 270 -4.53 4.81 19.68
N ALA A 271 -4.80 5.51 20.78
CA ALA A 271 -6.14 5.93 21.15
C ALA A 271 -6.16 7.39 21.59
N ILE A 272 -7.23 8.11 21.25
CA ILE A 272 -7.48 9.46 21.76
C ILE A 272 -7.91 9.36 23.22
N ASN A 273 -7.29 10.16 24.06
CA ASN A 273 -7.67 10.36 25.45
C ASN A 273 -8.82 11.37 25.51
N ASN A 274 -10.06 10.89 25.70
CA ASN A 274 -11.24 11.76 25.79
C ASN A 274 -11.59 12.14 27.24
N HIS A 275 -10.86 11.63 28.23
CA HIS A 275 -11.25 11.74 29.62
C HIS A 275 -10.60 12.94 30.32
N SER A 276 -11.42 13.85 30.84
CA SER A 276 -10.98 15.11 31.47
C SER A 276 -9.93 14.91 32.56
N PHE A 277 -10.11 13.92 33.44
CA PHE A 277 -9.15 13.62 34.50
C PHE A 277 -7.80 13.15 33.96
N PHE A 278 -7.79 12.30 32.93
CA PHE A 278 -6.53 11.80 32.38
C PHE A 278 -5.83 12.85 31.53
N LYS A 279 -6.57 13.72 30.83
CA LYS A 279 -5.99 14.91 30.19
C LYS A 279 -5.28 15.78 31.22
N LYS A 280 -5.93 16.09 32.34
CA LYS A 280 -5.34 16.92 33.41
C LYS A 280 -4.06 16.32 34.01
N LEU A 281 -3.96 15.00 34.08
CA LEU A 281 -2.83 14.34 34.73
C LEU A 281 -1.68 13.97 33.78
N TYR A 282 -2.01 13.63 32.54
CA TYR A 282 -1.07 12.99 31.62
C TYR A 282 -1.04 13.63 30.23
N SER A 283 -1.76 14.74 30.00
CA SER A 283 -1.53 15.53 28.80
C SER A 283 -0.12 16.10 28.84
N ILE A 284 0.58 16.01 27.71
CA ILE A 284 1.89 16.65 27.56
C ILE A 284 1.76 18.13 27.18
N LYS A 285 0.54 18.63 26.90
CA LYS A 285 0.31 20.04 26.54
C LYS A 285 0.61 21.00 27.68
N ASP A 286 0.48 20.53 28.91
CA ASP A 286 0.70 21.36 30.12
C ASP A 286 2.19 21.55 30.45
N ASP A 287 3.11 20.88 29.72
CA ASP A 287 4.55 21.10 29.85
C ASP A 287 4.97 22.36 29.09
N SER A 288 5.58 23.32 29.79
CA SER A 288 6.03 24.59 29.20
C SER A 288 7.00 24.41 28.01
N LYS A 289 7.79 23.35 27.99
CA LYS A 289 8.66 23.04 26.85
C LYS A 289 7.86 22.57 25.63
N ILE A 290 6.80 21.79 25.87
CA ILE A 290 5.90 21.32 24.80
C ILE A 290 5.02 22.47 24.30
N GLU A 291 4.57 23.36 25.19
CA GLU A 291 3.83 24.56 24.82
C GLU A 291 4.65 25.45 23.86
N VAL A 292 5.92 25.71 24.19
CA VAL A 292 6.85 26.44 23.30
C VAL A 292 7.04 25.70 21.98
N PHE A 293 7.16 24.37 22.04
CA PHE A 293 7.35 23.53 20.87
C PHE A 293 6.15 23.57 19.91
N LEU A 294 4.93 23.65 20.43
CA LEU A 294 3.69 23.65 19.65
C LEU A 294 3.15 25.06 19.34
N LYS A 295 3.79 26.12 19.86
CA LYS A 295 3.32 27.50 19.81
C LYS A 295 2.77 27.90 18.44
N LYS A 296 3.54 27.67 17.37
CA LYS A 296 3.14 28.03 16.01
C LYS A 296 1.89 27.28 15.52
N GLN A 297 1.77 26.00 15.88
CA GLN A 297 0.62 25.17 15.54
C GLN A 297 -0.66 25.66 16.25
N ILE A 298 -0.50 26.10 17.51
CA ILE A 298 -1.59 26.66 18.32
C ILE A 298 -2.02 28.03 17.79
N GLU A 299 -1.07 28.91 17.49
CA GLU A 299 -1.32 30.27 16.96
C GLU A 299 -2.07 30.21 15.61
N ASP A 300 -1.79 29.20 14.79
CA ASP A 300 -2.45 28.97 13.50
C ASP A 300 -3.77 28.18 13.63
N GLY A 301 -4.23 27.93 14.87
CA GLY A 301 -5.53 27.32 15.14
C GLY A 301 -5.64 25.83 14.74
N ARG A 302 -4.52 25.10 14.66
CA ARG A 302 -4.54 23.68 14.28
C ARG A 302 -5.19 22.82 15.36
N GLN A 303 -5.92 21.79 14.94
CA GLN A 303 -6.56 20.87 15.86
C GLN A 303 -5.51 19.91 16.46
N ILE A 304 -5.32 20.02 17.78
CA ILE A 304 -4.39 19.18 18.53
C ILE A 304 -5.15 18.36 19.56
N GLU A 305 -5.08 17.03 19.50
CA GLU A 305 -5.75 16.14 20.45
C GLU A 305 -4.75 15.32 21.26
N ASP A 306 -5.14 14.98 22.48
CA ASP A 306 -4.36 14.13 23.37
C ASP A 306 -4.54 12.67 22.98
N ILE A 307 -3.43 11.97 22.75
CA ILE A 307 -3.43 10.55 22.41
C ILE A 307 -2.55 9.77 23.39
N VAL A 308 -2.74 8.46 23.38
CA VAL A 308 -1.89 7.50 24.08
C VAL A 308 -1.51 6.37 23.15
N LEU A 309 -0.30 5.85 23.34
CA LEU A 309 0.19 4.63 22.71
C LEU A 309 0.29 3.51 23.73
N LEU A 310 -0.32 2.36 23.44
CA LEU A 310 -0.21 1.15 24.24
C LEU A 310 1.13 0.45 23.95
N ILE A 311 2.13 0.73 24.79
CA ILE A 311 3.50 0.20 24.64
C ILE A 311 3.73 -1.13 25.38
N SER A 312 2.73 -1.64 26.09
CA SER A 312 2.73 -2.96 26.71
C SER A 312 3.19 -4.07 25.75
N ARG A 313 4.06 -4.98 26.22
CA ARG A 313 4.57 -6.07 25.38
C ARG A 313 3.45 -7.08 25.05
N PRO A 314 3.46 -7.69 23.85
CA PRO A 314 2.46 -8.69 23.47
C PRO A 314 2.30 -9.84 24.47
N CYS A 315 3.42 -10.34 25.02
CA CYS A 315 3.42 -11.45 25.96
C CYS A 315 2.70 -11.13 27.28
N ASP A 316 2.84 -9.91 27.81
CA ASP A 316 2.21 -9.59 29.09
C ASP A 316 0.74 -9.20 28.95
N ILE A 317 0.30 -8.69 27.78
CA ILE A 317 -1.14 -8.60 27.44
C ILE A 317 -1.74 -10.01 27.36
N ALA A 318 -1.10 -10.93 26.64
CA ALA A 318 -1.61 -12.29 26.46
C ALA A 318 -1.65 -13.09 27.78
N GLN A 319 -0.66 -12.93 28.64
CA GLN A 319 -0.55 -13.65 29.90
C GLN A 319 -1.30 -12.97 31.06
N LYS A 320 -1.96 -11.82 30.80
CA LYS A 320 -2.53 -10.95 31.84
C LYS A 320 -1.54 -10.69 32.98
N LYS A 321 -0.25 -10.64 32.66
CA LYS A 321 0.86 -10.65 33.63
C LYS A 321 1.06 -9.33 34.34
N TYR A 322 0.30 -8.31 33.95
CA TYR A 322 0.22 -7.08 34.70
C TYR A 322 -0.54 -7.32 36.00
N GLY A 323 -0.17 -6.62 37.06
CA GLY A 323 -1.03 -6.45 38.23
C GLY A 323 -2.31 -5.64 37.95
N LYS A 324 -3.00 -5.92 36.82
CA LYS A 324 -4.21 -5.31 36.23
C LYS A 324 -4.04 -4.14 35.25
N ASN A 325 -2.84 -3.54 35.09
CA ASN A 325 -2.71 -2.26 34.37
C ASN A 325 -1.92 -2.34 33.04
N LEU A 326 -2.48 -1.73 31.99
CA LEU A 326 -1.89 -1.49 30.68
C LEU A 326 -0.95 -0.28 30.72
N LYS A 327 0.24 -0.39 30.14
CA LYS A 327 1.23 0.70 30.10
C LYS A 327 1.05 1.56 28.86
N LEU A 328 0.89 2.86 29.09
CA LEU A 328 0.60 3.87 28.09
C LEU A 328 1.71 4.90 28.03
N LEU A 329 1.98 5.39 26.81
CA LEU A 329 2.84 6.53 26.54
C LEU A 329 1.98 7.69 26.03
N SER A 330 2.13 8.86 26.63
CA SER A 330 1.35 10.04 26.28
C SER A 330 1.89 10.71 25.02
N GLY A 331 1.00 11.28 24.23
CA GLY A 331 1.35 11.91 22.98
C GLY A 331 0.27 12.89 22.50
N LEU A 332 0.51 13.45 21.32
CA LEU A 332 -0.39 14.37 20.64
C LEU A 332 -0.57 13.97 19.18
N ILE A 333 -1.77 14.23 18.67
CA ILE A 333 -2.06 14.26 17.24
C ILE A 333 -2.24 15.71 16.82
N ILE A 334 -1.59 16.12 15.73
CA ILE A 334 -1.77 17.42 15.10
C ILE A 334 -2.36 17.16 13.72
N LYS A 335 -3.57 17.66 13.50
CA LYS A 335 -4.26 17.52 12.21
C LYS A 335 -3.98 18.74 11.33
N ASN A 336 -3.65 18.47 10.07
CA ASN A 336 -3.30 19.47 9.07
C ASN A 336 -2.25 20.47 9.62
N PRO A 337 -1.08 19.99 10.06
CA PRO A 337 -0.08 20.83 10.72
C PRO A 337 0.43 21.95 9.80
N VAL A 338 0.88 23.04 10.40
CA VAL A 338 1.65 24.08 9.69
C VAL A 338 3.00 23.51 9.29
N ARG A 339 3.32 23.63 8.00
CA ARG A 339 4.57 23.15 7.41
C ARG A 339 5.44 24.31 6.94
N LYS A 340 6.76 24.11 6.96
CA LYS A 340 7.74 24.99 6.33
C LYS A 340 7.67 24.83 4.81
N THR A 341 8.37 25.69 4.08
CA THR A 341 8.45 25.64 2.61
C THR A 341 9.00 24.31 2.08
N ASN A 342 9.85 23.64 2.86
CA ASN A 342 10.40 22.31 2.55
C ASN A 342 9.50 21.14 3.02
N GLY A 343 8.22 21.40 3.30
CA GLY A 343 7.25 20.39 3.71
C GLY A 343 7.39 19.87 5.15
N LYS A 344 8.50 20.13 5.84
CA LYS A 344 8.70 19.67 7.23
C LYS A 344 7.78 20.40 8.20
N LEU A 345 7.36 19.70 9.26
CA LEU A 345 6.61 20.28 10.37
C LEU A 345 7.26 21.56 10.89
N ASP A 346 6.45 22.61 11.05
CA ASP A 346 6.94 23.92 11.50
C ASP A 346 6.98 24.03 13.01
N ILE A 347 8.07 23.48 13.55
CA ILE A 347 8.38 23.41 14.98
C ILE A 347 9.89 23.68 15.21
N PRO A 348 10.29 24.00 16.45
CA PRO A 348 11.69 23.96 16.88
C PRO A 348 12.27 22.54 16.80
N THR A 349 13.58 22.40 17.00
CA THR A 349 14.24 21.09 17.08
C THR A 349 13.65 20.27 18.24
N PRO A 350 13.24 19.01 18.01
CA PRO A 350 12.69 18.15 19.06
C PRO A 350 13.73 17.81 20.13
N MET A 351 13.24 17.67 21.37
CA MET A 351 14.02 17.13 22.48
C MET A 351 14.27 15.63 22.27
N ASP A 352 15.33 15.08 22.87
CA ASP A 352 15.67 13.64 22.81
C ASP A 352 14.55 12.72 23.36
N SER A 353 13.64 13.25 24.18
CA SER A 353 12.50 12.49 24.68
C SER A 353 11.30 12.44 23.72
N ILE A 354 11.33 13.23 22.64
CA ILE A 354 10.22 13.38 21.70
C ILE A 354 10.48 12.55 20.45
N LYS A 355 9.51 11.69 20.11
CA LYS A 355 9.45 11.00 18.82
C LYS A 355 8.31 11.57 17.99
N ILE A 356 8.59 11.82 16.71
CA ILE A 356 7.64 12.41 15.75
C ILE A 356 7.47 11.48 14.56
N TYR A 357 6.22 11.30 14.15
CA TYR A 357 5.83 10.66 12.90
C TYR A 357 5.00 11.65 12.11
N ASP A 358 5.41 11.97 10.89
CA ASP A 358 4.83 13.06 10.11
C ASP A 358 4.36 12.57 8.74
N HIS A 359 3.57 13.40 8.05
CA HIS A 359 2.99 13.11 6.73
C HIS A 359 2.14 11.84 6.74
N LEU A 360 1.31 11.67 7.77
CA LEU A 360 0.44 10.51 7.91
C LEU A 360 -0.95 10.80 7.35
N TYR A 361 -1.60 9.76 6.86
CA TYR A 361 -2.93 9.73 6.27
C TYR A 361 -3.82 8.85 7.14
N PHE A 362 -4.84 9.44 7.75
CA PHE A 362 -5.79 8.71 8.56
C PHE A 362 -7.04 8.37 7.76
N ASP A 363 -7.58 9.38 7.07
CA ASP A 363 -8.69 9.33 6.13
C ASP A 363 -8.68 10.60 5.24
N GLU A 364 -9.68 10.78 4.38
CA GLU A 364 -9.76 11.90 3.44
C GLU A 364 -9.86 13.27 4.13
N ASN A 365 -10.45 13.35 5.34
CA ASN A 365 -10.58 14.59 6.11
C ASN A 365 -9.30 14.87 6.92
N ASP A 366 -8.69 13.82 7.46
CA ASP A 366 -7.43 13.83 8.20
C ASP A 366 -6.29 13.26 7.33
N ASN A 367 -6.10 13.85 6.15
CA ASN A 367 -5.15 13.35 5.16
C ASN A 367 -3.71 13.81 5.39
N ASP A 368 -3.48 14.71 6.36
CA ASP A 368 -2.18 15.17 6.80
C ASP A 368 -2.10 15.25 8.33
N VAL A 369 -1.40 14.29 8.92
CA VAL A 369 -1.35 14.11 10.37
C VAL A 369 0.08 13.97 10.85
N THR A 370 0.39 14.65 11.95
CA THR A 370 1.59 14.39 12.75
C THR A 370 1.20 13.72 14.06
N LEU A 371 1.91 12.65 14.42
CA LEU A 371 1.89 12.09 15.77
C LEU A 371 3.17 12.45 16.52
N LEU A 372 3.02 12.80 17.79
CA LEU A 372 4.11 13.11 18.69
C LEU A 372 3.96 12.26 19.96
N PHE A 373 5.03 11.65 20.43
CA PHE A 373 5.06 10.94 21.72
C PHE A 373 6.22 11.42 22.57
N ASP A 374 6.02 11.56 23.88
CA ASP A 374 7.06 12.01 24.81
C ASP A 374 7.37 10.94 25.85
N PHE A 375 8.59 10.40 25.80
CA PHE A 375 9.08 9.34 26.69
C PHE A 375 9.09 9.72 28.17
N ARG A 376 8.99 11.00 28.51
CA ARG A 376 8.85 11.46 29.90
C ARG A 376 7.50 11.13 30.51
N TYR A 377 6.46 10.94 29.69
CA TYR A 377 5.07 10.85 30.13
C TYR A 377 4.48 9.46 29.90
N SER A 378 4.89 8.50 30.73
CA SER A 378 4.30 7.14 30.74
C SER A 378 3.47 6.89 32.00
N PHE A 379 2.34 6.20 31.86
CA PHE A 379 1.47 5.85 32.98
C PHE A 379 0.77 4.52 32.72
N SER A 380 0.06 3.98 33.73
CA SER A 380 -0.64 2.71 33.60
C SER A 380 -2.09 2.81 34.03
N VAL A 381 -2.99 2.13 33.31
CA VAL A 381 -4.44 2.10 33.61
C VAL A 381 -5.01 0.68 33.57
N PRO A 382 -5.99 0.34 34.41
CA PRO A 382 -6.72 -0.92 34.29
C PRO A 382 -7.37 -1.10 32.91
N PHE A 383 -7.52 -2.36 32.50
CA PHE A 383 -8.17 -2.74 31.24
C PHE A 383 -9.55 -2.09 31.05
N ASP A 384 -10.41 -2.18 32.07
CA ASP A 384 -11.77 -1.62 32.01
C ASP A 384 -11.77 -0.09 31.89
N ILE A 385 -10.76 0.57 32.47
CA ILE A 385 -10.60 2.01 32.34
C ILE A 385 -10.19 2.37 30.91
N PHE A 386 -9.30 1.59 30.29
CA PHE A 386 -8.88 1.83 28.92
C PHE A 386 -10.06 1.82 27.95
N ILE A 387 -10.85 0.73 27.96
CA ILE A 387 -12.00 0.56 27.06
C ILE A 387 -13.00 1.71 27.20
N ASN A 388 -13.26 2.15 28.44
CA ASN A 388 -14.31 3.13 28.70
C ASN A 388 -13.88 4.58 28.44
N LYS A 389 -12.57 4.87 28.49
CA LYS A 389 -12.06 6.25 28.56
C LYS A 389 -11.23 6.69 27.35
N PHE A 390 -10.83 5.75 26.50
CA PHE A 390 -9.99 6.01 25.33
C PHE A 390 -10.67 5.53 24.05
N ARG A 391 -10.46 6.26 22.95
CA ARG A 391 -11.05 5.94 21.64
C ARG A 391 -9.97 5.51 20.66
N ASN A 392 -10.02 4.26 20.22
CA ASN A 392 -9.06 3.66 19.29
C ASN A 392 -9.02 4.40 17.94
N VAL A 393 -7.82 4.56 17.35
CA VAL A 393 -7.65 5.31 16.08
C VAL A 393 -6.78 4.57 15.06
N LYS A 394 -5.54 4.22 15.41
CA LYS A 394 -4.62 3.47 14.54
C LYS A 394 -3.83 2.46 15.37
N ILE A 395 -3.16 1.53 14.69
CA ILE A 395 -2.29 0.53 15.34
C ILE A 395 -0.96 0.55 14.61
N PHE A 396 0.13 0.78 15.34
CA PHE A 396 1.46 0.61 14.75
C PHE A 396 1.68 -0.82 14.26
N ASN A 397 2.45 -0.95 13.19
CA ASN A 397 2.97 -2.26 12.80
C ASN A 397 3.96 -2.77 13.86
N LYS A 398 4.34 -4.05 13.74
CA LYS A 398 5.12 -4.74 14.76
C LYS A 398 6.54 -4.16 14.86
N GLU A 399 7.12 -3.83 13.72
CA GLU A 399 8.47 -3.30 13.56
C GLU A 399 8.58 -1.95 14.27
N LEU A 400 7.66 -1.03 13.99
CA LEU A 400 7.63 0.31 14.57
C LEU A 400 7.33 0.30 16.06
N LEU A 401 6.40 -0.56 16.51
CA LEU A 401 6.17 -0.76 17.94
C LEU A 401 7.45 -1.24 18.63
N SER A 402 8.19 -2.16 18.01
CA SER A 402 9.44 -2.68 18.58
C SER A 402 10.50 -1.59 18.68
N GLU A 403 10.64 -0.74 17.65
CA GLU A 403 11.49 0.45 17.68
C GLU A 403 11.11 1.38 18.84
N MET A 404 9.82 1.75 18.95
CA MET A 404 9.31 2.59 20.04
C MET A 404 9.62 2.02 21.43
N GLN A 405 9.47 0.70 21.61
CA GLN A 405 9.78 0.03 22.88
C GLN A 405 11.27 0.06 23.21
N VAL A 406 12.14 -0.12 22.21
CA VAL A 406 13.60 -0.05 22.38
C VAL A 406 14.04 1.36 22.71
N GLU A 407 13.56 2.36 21.98
CA GLU A 407 13.89 3.77 22.21
C GLU A 407 13.43 4.24 23.59
N TYR A 408 12.19 3.93 23.96
CA TYR A 408 11.67 4.24 25.30
C TYR A 408 12.48 3.55 26.41
N SER A 409 12.88 2.29 26.21
CA SER A 409 13.71 1.56 27.18
C SER A 409 15.11 2.16 27.30
N SER A 410 15.70 2.56 26.18
CA SER A 410 17.01 3.24 26.12
C SER A 410 16.95 4.59 26.83
N TYR A 411 15.92 5.40 26.56
CA TYR A 411 15.68 6.67 27.24
C TYR A 411 15.52 6.49 28.75
N SER A 412 14.69 5.54 29.18
CA SER A 412 14.48 5.21 30.60
C SER A 412 15.80 4.78 31.29
N SER A 413 16.59 3.97 30.61
CA SER A 413 17.89 3.51 31.12
C SER A 413 18.88 4.66 31.30
N ARG A 414 18.93 5.64 30.39
CA ARG A 414 19.77 6.85 30.54
C ARG A 414 19.40 7.68 31.77
N LEU A 415 18.13 7.63 32.19
CA LEU A 415 17.64 8.28 33.41
C LEU A 415 17.90 7.45 34.69
N GLY A 416 18.59 6.31 34.58
CA GLY A 416 18.86 5.42 35.72
C GLY A 416 17.65 4.57 36.15
N ILE A 417 16.59 4.54 35.34
CA ILE A 417 15.41 3.71 35.60
C ILE A 417 15.70 2.31 35.06
N THR A 418 16.28 1.45 35.90
CA THR A 418 16.72 0.10 35.53
C THR A 418 15.66 -0.98 35.72
N GLN A 419 14.60 -0.71 36.50
CA GLN A 419 13.42 -1.56 36.58
C GLN A 419 12.29 -0.96 35.74
N ILE A 420 12.16 -1.47 34.51
CA ILE A 420 10.91 -1.37 33.77
C ILE A 420 10.01 -2.47 34.38
N ILE A 421 9.29 -2.13 35.47
CA ILE A 421 8.33 -3.04 36.13
C ILE A 421 7.12 -3.25 35.23
#